data_AF-A0A382J8V0-F1
#
_entry.id   AF-A0A382J8V0-F1
#
_cell.length_a   1.000
_cell.length_b   1.000
_cell.length_c   1.000
_cell.angle_alpha   90.00
_cell.angle_beta   90.00
_cell.angle_gamma   90.00
#
_symmetry.space_group_name_H-M   'P 1'
#
loop_
_entity.id
_entity.type
_entity.pdbx_description
1 polymer ?
#
loop_
_entity_poly.entity_id
_entity_poly.type
_entity_poly.pdbx_seq_one_letter_code
_entity_poly.pdbx_strand_id
1 'polypeptide(L)' 'MNLVSLIEPIVERLPEDRRKIMEAIIAEYEPGDTQRLLLALVAAASKRERQLVRVLLRDMEVKEEKDRVANENQ' A
#
# COMPACT_ATOMS: atom_id res chain seq x y z
N MET A 1 -1.21 -5.97 20.70
CA MET A 1 -2.30 -5.60 19.77
C MET A 1 -2.06 -6.37 18.48
N ASN A 2 -3.04 -7.13 17.97
CA ASN A 2 -2.85 -7.97 16.79
C ASN A 2 -3.14 -7.16 15.52
N LEU A 3 -2.25 -7.17 14.53
CA LEU A 3 -2.47 -6.45 13.26
C LEU A 3 -3.73 -6.94 12.53
N VAL A 4 -4.03 -8.23 12.61
CA VAL A 4 -5.26 -8.81 12.04
C VAL A 4 -6.50 -8.13 12.62
N SER A 5 -6.53 -7.90 13.93
CA SER A 5 -7.64 -7.22 14.61
C SER A 5 -7.81 -5.74 14.22
N LEU A 6 -6.78 -5.14 13.60
CA LEU A 6 -6.86 -3.78 13.02
C LEU A 6 -7.31 -3.82 11.55
N ILE A 7 -7.00 -4.88 10.82
CA ILE A 7 -7.30 -5.03 9.40
C ILE A 7 -8.79 -5.31 9.20
N GLU A 8 -9.35 -6.27 9.94
CA GLU A 8 -10.72 -6.76 9.75
C GLU A 8 -11.77 -5.62 9.75
N PRO A 9 -11.80 -4.69 10.73
CA PRO A 9 -12.81 -3.64 10.75
C PRO A 9 -12.69 -2.64 9.58
N ILE A 10 -11.48 -2.47 9.04
CA ILE A 10 -11.25 -1.60 7.88
C ILE A 10 -11.82 -2.28 6.64
N VAL A 11 -11.49 -3.55 6.43
CA VAL A 11 -11.90 -4.35 5.27
C VAL A 11 -13.42 -4.54 5.22
N GLU A 12 -14.04 -4.80 6.37
CA GLU A 12 -15.49 -4.93 6.49
C GLU A 12 -16.26 -3.69 6.06
N ARG A 13 -15.67 -2.50 6.22
CA ARG A 13 -16.26 -1.22 5.85
C ARG A 13 -15.93 -0.79 4.41
N LEU A 14 -15.07 -1.53 3.70
CA LEU A 14 -14.76 -1.23 2.31
C LEU A 14 -15.98 -1.49 1.41
N PRO A 15 -16.23 -0.62 0.43
CA PRO A 15 -17.05 -0.95 -0.74
C PRO A 15 -16.58 -2.25 -1.40
N GLU A 16 -17.53 -3.04 -1.91
CA GLU A 16 -17.26 -4.39 -2.43
C GLU A 16 -16.24 -4.39 -3.59
N ASP A 17 -16.31 -3.40 -4.48
CA ASP A 17 -15.37 -3.21 -5.58
C ASP A 17 -13.93 -3.04 -5.08
N ARG A 18 -13.74 -2.24 -4.03
CA ARG A 18 -12.41 -2.01 -3.43
C ARG A 18 -11.91 -3.23 -2.66
N ARG A 19 -12.81 -3.94 -1.98
CA ARG A 19 -12.49 -5.18 -1.28
C ARG A 19 -11.98 -6.23 -2.28
N LYS A 20 -12.68 -6.42 -3.40
CA LYS A 20 -12.29 -7.35 -4.47
C LYS A 20 -10.92 -7.04 -5.06
N ILE A 21 -10.62 -5.76 -5.32
CA ILE A 21 -9.29 -5.34 -5.81
C ILE A 21 -8.20 -5.71 -4.79
N MET A 22 -8.45 -5.44 -3.50
CA MET A 22 -7.49 -5.76 -2.45
C MET A 22 -7.29 -7.27 -2.28
N GLU A 23 -8.37 -8.05 -2.27
CA GLU A 23 -8.33 -9.51 -2.18
C GLU A 23 -7.57 -10.14 -3.35
N ALA A 24 -7.73 -9.63 -4.57
CA ALA A 24 -6.97 -10.07 -5.73
C ALA A 24 -5.45 -9.86 -5.55
N ILE A 25 -5.04 -8.69 -5.06
CA ILE A 25 -3.62 -8.40 -4.76
C ILE A 25 -3.10 -9.31 -3.64
N ILE A 26 -3.90 -9.53 -2.60
CA ILE A 26 -3.49 -10.41 -1.49
C ILE A 26 -3.31 -11.85 -1.98
N ALA A 27 -4.20 -12.33 -2.85
CA ALA A 27 -4.12 -13.66 -3.43
C ALA A 27 -2.92 -13.82 -4.37
N GLU A 28 -2.55 -12.78 -5.12
CA GLU A 28 -1.46 -12.82 -6.09
C GLU A 28 -0.06 -12.74 -5.44
N TYR A 29 0.09 -11.89 -4.42
CA TYR A 29 1.42 -11.56 -3.86
C TYR A 29 1.67 -12.11 -2.45
N GLU A 30 0.66 -12.73 -1.83
CA GLU A 30 0.71 -13.28 -0.47
C GLU A 30 1.39 -12.36 0.58
N PRO A 31 0.97 -11.08 0.69
CA PRO A 31 1.63 -10.11 1.55
C PRO A 31 1.54 -10.51 3.03
N GLY A 32 2.58 -10.17 3.81
CA GLY A 32 2.57 -10.31 5.27
C GLY A 32 1.63 -9.31 5.95
N ASP A 33 1.41 -9.46 7.26
CA ASP A 33 0.39 -8.70 8.00
C ASP A 33 0.55 -7.17 7.90
N THR A 34 1.80 -6.67 8.00
CA THR A 34 2.08 -5.23 7.87
C THR A 34 1.70 -4.70 6.48
N GLN A 35 2.00 -5.48 5.43
CA GLN A 35 1.66 -5.12 4.05
C GLN A 35 0.15 -5.19 3.81
N ARG A 36 -0.54 -6.17 4.39
CA ARG A 36 -2.01 -6.26 4.36
C ARG A 36 -2.66 -5.05 5.03
N LEU A 37 -2.13 -4.59 6.16
CA LEU A 37 -2.60 -3.35 6.78
C LEU A 37 -2.40 -2.13 5.88
N LEU A 38 -1.24 -2.00 5.24
CA LEU A 38 -0.98 -0.92 4.27
C LEU A 38 -2.00 -0.95 3.12
N LEU A 39 -2.25 -2.13 2.54
CA LEU A 39 -3.24 -2.31 1.47
C LEU A 39 -4.65 -1.93 1.92
N ALA A 40 -5.06 -2.35 3.11
CA ALA A 40 -6.37 -2.01 3.68
C ALA A 40 -6.53 -0.49 3.86
N LEU A 41 -5.50 0.18 4.37
CA LEU A 41 -5.50 1.64 4.55
C LEU A 41 -5.59 2.38 3.20
N VAL A 42 -4.84 1.95 2.19
CA VAL A 42 -4.87 2.55 0.85
C VAL A 42 -6.22 2.31 0.15
N ALA A 43 -6.83 1.13 0.33
CA ALA A 43 -8.15 0.83 -0.19
C ALA A 43 -9.25 1.68 0.48
N ALA A 44 -9.12 1.91 1.80
CA ALA A 44 -10.06 2.71 2.58
C ALA A 44 -9.95 4.22 2.30
N ALA A 45 -8.76 4.70 1.94
CA ALA A 45 -8.52 6.10 1.64
C ALA A 45 -9.48 6.67 0.56
N SER A 46 -9.65 7.98 0.59
CA SER A 46 -10.29 8.75 -0.47
C SER A 46 -9.45 8.78 -1.75
N LYS A 47 -10.06 9.22 -2.86
CA LYS A 47 -9.35 9.40 -4.13
C LYS A 47 -8.18 10.39 -3.98
N ARG A 48 -8.37 11.47 -3.22
CA ARG A 48 -7.35 12.51 -2.99
C ARG A 48 -6.18 11.97 -2.17
N GLU A 49 -6.46 11.24 -1.09
CA GLU A 49 -5.41 10.61 -0.27
C GLU A 49 -4.59 9.62 -1.09
N ARG A 50 -5.24 8.77 -1.91
CA ARG A 50 -4.51 7.87 -2.83
C ARG A 50 -3.64 8.62 -3.85
N GLN A 51 -4.07 9.78 -4.33
CA GLN A 51 -3.25 10.62 -5.22
C GLN A 51 -2.01 11.17 -4.49
N LEU A 52 -2.16 11.61 -3.24
CA LEU A 52 -1.02 12.07 -2.43
C LEU A 52 -0.03 10.92 -2.15
N VAL A 53 -0.53 9.74 -1.78
CA VAL A 53 0.31 8.54 -1.60
C VAL A 53 1.07 8.22 -2.88
N ARG A 54 0.41 8.28 -4.05
CA ARG A 54 1.07 8.04 -5.34
C ARG A 54 2.21 9.04 -5.62
N VAL A 55 2.00 10.32 -5.31
CA VAL A 55 3.05 11.34 -5.48
C VAL A 55 4.24 11.04 -4.56
N LEU A 56 3.97 10.74 -3.29
CA LEU A 56 5.01 10.38 -2.33
C LEU A 56 5.83 9.16 -2.78
N LEU A 57 5.16 8.08 -3.19
CA LEU A 57 5.83 6.85 -3.66
C LEU A 57 6.72 7.14 -4.86
N ARG A 58 6.21 7.88 -5.85
CA ARG A 58 6.99 8.28 -7.02
C ARG A 58 8.23 9.09 -6.65
N ASP A 59 8.10 10.05 -5.74
CA ASP A 59 9.22 10.90 -5.35
C ASP A 59 10.28 10.11 -4.56
N MET A 60 9.86 9.13 -3.76
CA MET A 60 10.75 8.19 -3.07
C MET A 60 11.51 7.31 -4.08
N GLU A 61 10.82 6.70 -5.04
CA GLU A 61 11.44 5.87 -6.09
C GLU A 61 12.47 6.66 -6.91
N VAL A 62 12.15 7.91 -7.28
CA VAL A 62 13.09 8.80 -7.99
C VAL A 62 14.33 9.10 -7.14
N LYS A 63 14.17 9.27 -5.83
CA LYS A 63 15.29 9.50 -4.93
C LYS A 63 16.16 8.24 -4.78
N GLU A 64 15.54 7.08 -4.56
CA GLU A 64 16.24 5.80 -4.44
C GLU A 64 17.06 5.48 -5.70
N GLU A 65 16.50 5.74 -6.88
CA GLU A 65 17.21 5.57 -8.15
C GLU A 65 18.43 6.50 -8.27
N LYS A 66 18.27 7.78 -7.90
CA LYS A 66 19.40 8.73 -7.89
C LYS A 66 20.50 8.30 -6.91
N ASP A 67 20.10 7.84 -5.74
CA ASP A 67 21.04 7.38 -4.71
C ASP A 67 21.77 6.11 -5.20
N ARG A 68 21.09 5.19 -5.90
CA ARG A 68 21.73 4.02 -6.55
C ARG A 68 22.78 4.45 -7.58
N VAL A 69 22.43 5.34 -8.51
CA VAL A 69 23.36 5.83 -9.54
C VAL A 69 24.57 6.55 -8.93
N ALA A 70 24.37 7.31 -7.84
CA ALA A 70 25.47 7.96 -7.14
C ALA A 70 26.44 6.96 -6.49
N ASN A 71 25.93 5.87 -5.94
CA ASN A 71 26.72 4.82 -5.28
C ASN A 71 27.43 3.88 -6.27
N GLU A 72 26.90 3.69 -7.48
CA GLU A 72 27.54 2.87 -8.53
C GLU A 72 28.69 3.59 -9.26
N ASN A 73 28.77 4.93 -9.14
CA ASN A 73 29.80 5.76 -9.75
C ASN A 73 30.92 6.18 -8.77
N GLN A 74 30.93 5.61 -7.55
CA GLN A 74 31.99 5.72 -6.55
C GLN A 74 32.80 4.43 -6.48
#